data_AF-E4NVB7-F1
#
_entry.id   AF-E4NVB7-F1
#
_cell.length_a   1.000
_cell.length_b   1.000
_cell.length_c   1.000
_cell.angle_alpha   90.00
_cell.angle_beta   90.00
_cell.angle_gamma   90.00
#
_symmetry.space_group_name_H-M   'P 1'
#
loop_
_entity.id
_entity.type
_entity.pdbx_description
1 polymer ?
#
loop_
_entity_poly.entity_id
_entity_poly.type
_entity_poly.pdbx_seq_one_letter_code
_entity_poly.pdbx_strand_id
1 'polypeptide(L)'
;MEQNSKYGGWGKISDIGVAVFCLLGSVFILFMSHALASAGILTIAGIALLRLRSQDVRDWTDEHTRLFQLILVLIGLVMLVDVYPVEALP
;
A
#
# COMPACT_ATOMS: atom_id res chain seq x y z
N MET A 1 -15.20 -8.44 24.81
CA MET A 1 -14.11 -8.66 23.81
C MET A 1 -14.70 -9.49 22.67
N GLU A 2 -15.45 -8.86 21.75
CA GLU A 2 -16.10 -9.55 20.63
C GLU A 2 -15.75 -8.84 19.31
N GLN A 3 -14.48 -8.90 18.91
CA GLN A 3 -14.00 -8.30 17.67
C GLN A 3 -13.32 -9.32 16.75
N ASN A 4 -13.65 -10.61 16.90
CA ASN A 4 -12.88 -11.71 16.30
C ASN A 4 -13.64 -12.62 15.32
N SER A 5 -14.88 -12.34 14.90
CA SER A 5 -15.60 -13.30 14.01
C SER A 5 -16.17 -12.74 12.70
N LYS A 6 -15.81 -11.52 12.27
CA LYS A 6 -16.30 -10.96 10.99
C LYS A 6 -15.23 -10.48 10.01
N TYR A 7 -13.95 -10.58 10.34
CA TYR A 7 -12.88 -10.13 9.44
C TYR A 7 -12.33 -11.31 8.65
N GLY A 8 -12.72 -11.42 7.37
CA GLY A 8 -12.07 -12.29 6.41
C GLY A 8 -10.61 -11.84 6.22
N GLY A 9 -9.67 -12.52 6.88
CA GLY A 9 -8.23 -12.53 6.60
C GLY A 9 -7.42 -11.27 6.96
N TRP A 10 -7.92 -10.06 6.72
CA TRP A 10 -7.17 -8.81 6.95
C TRP A 10 -7.67 -8.08 8.20
N GLY A 11 -6.93 -8.22 9.30
CA GLY A 11 -7.21 -7.55 10.58
C GLY A 11 -6.49 -6.19 10.70
N LYS A 12 -6.94 -5.34 11.64
CA LYS A 12 -6.34 -4.02 11.94
C LYS A 12 -4.82 -4.08 12.22
N ILE A 13 -4.34 -5.18 12.78
CA ILE A 13 -2.90 -5.40 13.04
C ILE A 13 -2.11 -5.44 11.72
N SER A 14 -2.69 -6.02 10.66
CA SER A 14 -2.07 -6.06 9.34
C SER A 14 -1.93 -4.66 8.73
N ASP A 15 -2.95 -3.80 8.90
CA ASP A 15 -2.92 -2.43 8.38
C ASP A 15 -1.85 -1.59 9.11
N ILE A 16 -1.66 -1.80 10.41
CA ILE A 16 -0.58 -1.14 11.17
C ILE A 16 0.78 -1.61 10.66
N GLY A 17 0.96 -2.92 10.48
CA GLY A 17 2.21 -3.49 9.96
C GLY A 17 2.56 -2.93 8.59
N VAL A 18 1.57 -2.88 7.68
CA VAL A 18 1.73 -2.29 6.33
C VAL A 18 2.08 -0.80 6.43
N ALA A 19 1.36 -0.02 7.23
CA ALA A 19 1.65 1.41 7.37
C ALA A 19 3.07 1.67 7.88
N VAL A 20 3.50 0.98 8.93
CA VAL A 20 4.86 1.14 9.49
C VAL A 20 5.93 0.71 8.50
N PHE A 21 5.77 -0.47 7.88
CA PHE A 21 6.75 -0.98 6.93
C PHE A 21 6.86 -0.08 5.69
N CYS A 22 5.72 0.40 5.16
CA CYS A 22 5.71 1.33 4.04
C CYS A 22 6.34 2.69 4.41
N LEU A 23 6.09 3.23 5.60
CA LEU A 23 6.73 4.49 6.03
C LEU A 23 8.26 4.34 6.11
N LEU A 24 8.76 3.27 6.74
CA LEU A 24 10.20 3.01 6.82
C LEU A 24 10.81 2.74 5.43
N GLY A 25 10.12 1.94 4.61
CA GLY A 25 10.53 1.64 3.24
C GLY A 25 10.57 2.88 2.34
N SER A 26 9.60 3.78 2.47
CA SER A 26 9.58 5.06 1.72
C SER A 26 10.80 5.92 2.06
N VAL A 27 11.13 6.04 3.35
CA VAL A 27 12.31 6.81 3.79
C VAL A 27 13.58 6.19 3.20
N PHE A 28 13.73 4.87 3.27
CA PHE A 28 14.89 4.18 2.70
C PHE A 28 14.99 4.36 1.17
N ILE A 29 13.89 4.18 0.44
CA ILE A 29 13.83 4.34 -1.01
C ILE A 29 14.13 5.80 -1.42
N LEU A 30 13.75 6.78 -0.59
CA LEU A 30 14.09 8.18 -0.81
C LEU A 30 15.61 8.42 -0.70
N PHE A 31 16.30 7.78 0.25
CA PHE A 31 17.77 7.81 0.33
C PHE A 31 18.45 7.19 -0.90
N MET A 32 17.78 6.27 -1.59
CA MET A 32 18.24 5.67 -2.85
C MET A 32 17.90 6.52 -4.08
N SER A 33 17.38 7.74 -3.90
CA SER A 33 17.00 8.69 -4.98
C SER A 33 15.86 8.24 -5.89
N HIS A 34 15.04 7.28 -5.47
CA HIS A 34 13.85 6.83 -6.20
C HIS A 34 12.60 7.54 -5.67
N ALA A 35 12.42 8.80 -6.07
CA ALA A 35 11.38 9.67 -5.54
C ALA A 35 9.96 9.20 -5.91
N LEU A 36 9.76 8.69 -7.13
CA LEU A 36 8.46 8.21 -7.58
C LEU A 36 8.08 6.90 -6.87
N ALA A 37 9.05 5.99 -6.70
CA ALA A 37 8.85 4.79 -5.89
C ALA A 37 8.51 5.14 -4.43
N SER A 38 9.21 6.12 -3.85
CA SER A 38 8.93 6.58 -2.48
C SER A 38 7.50 7.14 -2.34
N ALA A 39 7.06 7.97 -3.28
CA ALA A 39 5.70 8.51 -3.30
C ALA A 39 4.63 7.41 -3.44
N GLY A 40 4.89 6.38 -4.26
CA GLY A 40 4.02 5.21 -4.38
C GLY A 40 3.88 4.45 -3.06
N ILE A 41 5.00 4.21 -2.37
CA ILE A 41 5.00 3.54 -1.05
C ILE A 41 4.26 4.38 0.00
N LEU A 42 4.45 5.71 0.01
CA LEU A 42 3.70 6.60 0.92
C LEU A 42 2.20 6.57 0.64
N THR A 43 1.79 6.44 -0.61
CA THR A 43 0.38 6.30 -0.98
C THR A 43 -0.21 5.03 -0.36
N ILE A 44 0.50 3.90 -0.44
CA ILE A 44 0.09 2.64 0.20
C ILE A 44 0.01 2.79 1.73
N ALA A 45 1.01 3.46 2.35
CA ALA A 45 1.00 3.75 3.78
C ALA A 45 -0.21 4.61 4.18
N GLY A 46 -0.50 5.65 3.41
CA GLY A 46 -1.65 6.54 3.60
C GLY A 46 -2.97 5.78 3.53
N ILE A 47 -3.13 4.90 2.55
CA ILE A 47 -4.32 4.04 2.44
C ILE A 47 -4.45 3.12 3.67
N ALA A 48 -3.36 2.49 4.12
CA ALA A 48 -3.38 1.65 5.31
C ALA A 48 -3.78 2.44 6.58
N LEU A 49 -3.26 3.66 6.75
CA LEU A 49 -3.65 4.56 7.83
C LEU A 49 -5.12 5.00 7.73
N LEU A 50 -5.63 5.27 6.52
CA LEU A 50 -7.03 5.60 6.29
C LEU A 50 -7.94 4.43 6.64
N ARG A 51 -7.57 3.19 6.28
CA ARG A 51 -8.30 1.96 6.66
C ARG A 51 -8.29 1.69 8.17
N LEU A 52 -7.31 2.21 8.90
CA LEU A 52 -7.28 2.17 10.37
C LEU A 52 -8.19 3.21 11.02
N ARG A 53 -8.30 4.38 10.41
CA ARG A 53 -9.03 5.53 10.96
C ARG A 53 -10.50 5.59 10.55
N SER A 54 -10.82 5.16 9.33
CA SER A 54 -12.16 5.24 8.75
C SER A 54 -12.70 3.84 8.48
N GLN A 55 -13.83 3.52 9.10
CA GLN A 55 -14.55 2.27 8.84
C GLN A 55 -15.13 2.26 7.43
N ASP A 56 -15.61 3.40 6.90
CA ASP A 56 -16.15 3.50 5.54
C ASP A 56 -15.11 3.14 4.48
N VAL A 57 -13.87 3.63 4.64
CA VAL A 57 -12.77 3.28 3.74
C VAL A 57 -12.47 1.79 3.83
N ARG A 58 -12.48 1.22 5.04
CA ARG A 58 -12.25 -0.21 5.25
C ARG A 58 -13.32 -1.04 4.57
N ASP A 59 -14.59 -0.75 4.83
CA ASP A 59 -15.73 -1.47 4.29
C ASP A 59 -15.74 -1.38 2.76
N TRP A 60 -15.46 -0.21 2.19
CA TRP A 60 -15.32 -0.05 0.75
C TRP A 60 -14.18 -0.89 0.16
N THR A 61 -12.99 -0.88 0.79
CA THR A 61 -11.84 -1.68 0.33
C THR A 61 -12.08 -3.17 0.44
N ASP A 62 -12.84 -3.61 1.45
CA ASP A 62 -13.17 -5.01 1.67
C ASP A 62 -14.24 -5.47 0.66
N GLU A 63 -15.27 -4.66 0.42
CA GLU A 63 -16.31 -4.91 -0.60
C GLU A 63 -15.71 -4.95 -2.02
N HIS A 64 -14.80 -4.02 -2.33
CA HIS A 64 -14.18 -3.87 -3.64
C HIS A 64 -12.78 -4.49 -3.72
N THR A 65 -12.51 -5.56 -2.95
CA THR A 65 -11.17 -6.16 -2.78
C THR A 65 -10.41 -6.34 -4.11
N ARG A 66 -11.07 -6.84 -5.16
CA ARG A 66 -10.41 -7.05 -6.47
C ARG A 66 -9.98 -5.74 -7.14
N LEU A 67 -10.83 -4.73 -7.10
CA LEU A 67 -10.55 -3.41 -7.67
C LEU A 67 -9.46 -2.71 -6.86
N PHE A 68 -9.52 -2.82 -5.53
CA PHE A 68 -8.49 -2.32 -4.65
C PHE A 68 -7.13 -2.97 -4.92
N GLN A 69 -7.09 -4.30 -5.07
CA GLN A 69 -5.87 -5.01 -5.46
C GLN A 69 -5.33 -4.55 -6.82
N LEU A 70 -6.21 -4.32 -7.80
CA LEU A 70 -5.80 -3.80 -9.11
C LEU A 70 -5.17 -2.42 -8.99
N ILE A 71 -5.72 -1.52 -8.17
CA ILE A 71 -5.12 -0.20 -7.88
C ILE A 71 -3.73 -0.36 -7.26
N LEU A 72 -3.57 -1.25 -6.28
CA LEU A 72 -2.27 -1.50 -5.65
C LEU A 72 -1.24 -2.05 -6.65
N VAL A 73 -1.67 -2.95 -7.54
CA VAL A 73 -0.81 -3.48 -8.62
C VAL A 73 -0.39 -2.36 -9.57
N LEU A 74 -1.30 -1.49 -9.99
CA LEU A 74 -0.98 -0.35 -10.85
C LEU A 74 0.02 0.60 -10.19
N ILE A 75 -0.16 0.91 -8.90
CA ILE A 75 0.81 1.71 -8.14
C ILE A 75 2.17 1.01 -8.14
N GLY A 76 2.21 -0.30 -7.88
CA GLY A 76 3.44 -1.08 -7.90
C GLY A 76 4.14 -1.08 -9.27
N LEU A 77 3.39 -1.13 -10.37
CA LEU A 77 3.94 -1.04 -11.72
C LEU A 77 4.56 0.34 -12.00
N VAL A 78 3.91 1.43 -11.56
CA VAL A 78 4.47 2.79 -11.67
C VAL A 78 5.77 2.90 -10.86
N MET A 79 5.81 2.34 -9.66
CA MET A 79 7.02 2.31 -8.85
C MET A 79 8.15 1.49 -9.51
N LEU A 80 7.83 0.38 -10.16
CA LEU A 80 8.81 -0.46 -10.84
C LEU A 80 9.54 0.28 -11.96
N VAL A 81 8.87 1.18 -12.69
CA VAL A 81 9.50 1.99 -13.75
C VAL A 81 10.58 2.93 -13.19
N ASP A 82 10.39 3.44 -11.96
CA ASP A 82 11.35 4.33 -11.30
C ASP A 82 12.60 3.57 -10.81
N VAL A 83 12.44 2.31 -10.41
CA VAL A 83 13.53 1.47 -9.89
C VAL A 83 14.27 0.75 -11.02
N TYR A 84 13.53 0.30 -12.03
CA TYR A 84 14.04 -0.41 -13.20
C TYR A 84 13.58 0.34 -14.45
N PRO A 85 14.31 1.39 -14.86
CA PRO A 85 13.99 2.08 -16.10
C PRO A 85 14.05 1.08 -17.25
N VAL A 86 13.00 1.04 -18.05
CA VAL A 86 12.94 0.18 -19.24
C VAL A 86 13.90 0.75 -20.27
N GLU A 87 15.13 0.22 -20.31
CA GLU A 87 16.05 0.51 -21.40
C GLU A 87 15.59 -0.24 -22.65
N ALA A 88 15.67 0.44 -23.81
CA ALA A 88 15.46 -0.23 -25.08
C ALA A 88 16.53 -1.30 -25.26
N LEU A 89 16.12 -2.56 -25.47
CA LEU A 89 17.04 -3.64 -25.82
C LEU A 89 17.85 -3.22 -27.07
N PRO A 90 19.16 -3.54 -27.11
CA PRO A 90 20.05 -3.17 -28.21
C PRO A 90 19.63 -3.76 -29.56
#